data_AF-A0A1F6B425-F1
#
_entry.id   AF-A0A1F6B425-F1
#
_cell.length_a   1.000
_cell.length_b   1.000
_cell.length_c   1.000
_cell.angle_alpha   90.00
_cell.angle_beta   90.00
_cell.angle_gamma   90.00
#
_symmetry.space_group_name_H-M   'P 1'
#
loop_
_entity.id
_entity.type
_entity.pdbx_description
1 polymer ?
#
loop_
_entity_poly.entity_id
_entity_poly.type
_entity_poly.pdbx_seq_one_letter_code
_entity_poly.pdbx_strand_id
1 'polypeptide(L)'
;MTDTLGKDLPHLSSLLKQNYPHKNFVLLNYGQGATNIDQGLYRLTHPTKYLDIDYPPLFHLNPDIIIVESFAYNHWGGELNDLNRHWLALVKIVDAIKNYSPETKIVMLATISPNPKIYGDGILNWPTNRKWDAVITTKAYLQNFINFANAAYLPLADAYNPSLNGDGHGDPKFINPTDNLHPSSEGKLLITQKIVDTIKSFNLIK
;
A
#
# COMPACT_ATOMS: atom_id res chain seq x y z
N MET A 1 -3.63 5.78 1.67
CA MET A 1 -4.25 4.63 0.95
C MET A 1 -4.53 3.51 1.91
N THR A 2 -3.52 2.90 2.53
CA THR A 2 -3.74 1.82 3.52
C THR A 2 -4.42 2.26 4.81
N ASP A 3 -4.27 3.51 5.22
CA ASP A 3 -4.98 4.10 6.36
C ASP A 3 -6.51 4.00 6.23
N THR A 4 -7.04 4.13 5.00
CA THR A 4 -8.48 4.05 4.74
C THR A 4 -9.06 2.64 4.71
N LEU A 5 -8.21 1.61 4.83
CA LEU A 5 -8.66 0.22 5.00
C LEU A 5 -9.35 -0.02 6.35
N GLY A 6 -9.27 0.95 7.27
CA GLY A 6 -9.90 0.92 8.58
C GLY A 6 -8.95 0.46 9.67
N LYS A 7 -9.17 0.93 10.90
CA LYS A 7 -8.29 0.69 12.06
C LYS A 7 -8.07 -0.81 12.31
N ASP A 8 -9.16 -1.59 12.28
CA ASP A 8 -9.15 -3.03 12.57
C ASP A 8 -9.05 -3.91 11.31
N LEU A 9 -8.81 -3.29 10.14
CA LEU A 9 -8.69 -3.96 8.84
C LEU A 9 -9.82 -4.98 8.60
N PRO A 10 -11.11 -4.58 8.67
CA PRO A 10 -12.25 -5.50 8.75
C PRO A 10 -12.35 -6.47 7.57
N HIS A 11 -12.06 -6.02 6.35
CA HIS A 11 -12.02 -6.90 5.18
C HIS A 11 -10.93 -7.97 5.32
N LEU A 12 -9.73 -7.59 5.79
CA LEU A 12 -8.61 -8.51 5.98
C LEU A 12 -8.90 -9.51 7.09
N SER A 13 -9.45 -9.03 8.21
CA SER A 13 -9.90 -9.88 9.32
C SER A 13 -10.90 -10.92 8.83
N SER A 14 -11.90 -10.51 8.05
CA SER A 14 -12.92 -11.42 7.52
C SER A 14 -12.33 -12.46 6.58
N LEU A 15 -11.52 -12.04 5.59
CA LEU A 15 -10.91 -12.97 4.64
C LEU A 15 -9.90 -13.91 5.30
N LEU A 16 -9.08 -13.44 6.25
CA LEU A 16 -8.18 -14.31 7.00
C LEU A 16 -8.94 -15.35 7.83
N LYS A 17 -10.03 -14.98 8.50
CA LYS A 17 -10.87 -15.94 9.26
C LYS A 17 -11.50 -16.99 8.35
N GLN A 18 -11.94 -16.61 7.16
CA GLN A 18 -12.50 -17.55 6.18
C GLN A 18 -11.43 -18.54 5.68
N ASN A 19 -10.21 -18.08 5.46
CA ASN A 19 -9.13 -18.89 4.89
C ASN A 19 -8.33 -19.67 5.94
N TYR A 20 -8.34 -19.22 7.20
CA TYR A 20 -7.60 -19.79 8.33
C TYR A 20 -8.48 -19.83 9.60
N PRO A 21 -9.58 -20.60 9.61
CA PRO A 21 -10.60 -20.55 10.66
C PRO A 21 -10.10 -20.97 12.05
N HIS A 22 -8.94 -21.64 12.13
CA HIS A 22 -8.34 -22.10 13.39
C HIS A 22 -7.15 -21.24 13.84
N LYS A 23 -6.92 -20.09 13.21
CA LYS A 23 -5.84 -19.15 13.56
C LYS A 23 -6.44 -17.85 14.11
N ASN A 24 -5.72 -17.28 15.07
CA ASN A 24 -6.03 -15.94 15.60
C ASN A 24 -5.04 -14.94 15.01
N PHE A 25 -5.52 -13.77 14.65
CA PHE A 25 -4.72 -12.72 14.03
C PHE A 25 -4.80 -11.44 14.87
N VAL A 26 -3.65 -10.85 15.13
CA VAL A 26 -3.54 -9.46 15.57
C VAL A 26 -3.23 -8.64 14.33
N LEU A 27 -4.17 -7.81 13.91
CA LEU A 27 -4.04 -6.97 12.73
C LEU A 27 -3.87 -5.53 13.15
N LEU A 28 -2.83 -4.87 12.64
CA LEU A 28 -2.51 -3.49 12.99
C LEU A 28 -2.42 -2.67 11.70
N ASN A 29 -3.31 -1.69 11.55
CA ASN A 29 -3.18 -0.71 10.48
C ASN A 29 -2.17 0.37 10.89
N TYR A 30 -0.97 0.29 10.34
CA TYR A 30 0.11 1.27 10.50
C TYR A 30 0.12 2.34 9.38
N GLY A 31 -0.89 2.35 8.51
CA GLY A 31 -1.09 3.39 7.51
C GLY A 31 -1.42 4.72 8.17
N GLN A 32 -0.77 5.79 7.71
CA GLN A 32 -1.06 7.16 8.13
C GLN A 32 -1.21 8.04 6.89
N GLY A 33 -2.30 8.78 6.81
CA GLY A 33 -2.64 9.63 5.67
C GLY A 33 -1.60 10.72 5.41
N ALA A 34 -1.56 11.20 4.16
CA ALA A 34 -0.65 12.25 3.69
C ALA A 34 0.85 11.98 3.96
N THR A 35 1.27 10.71 4.00
CA THR A 35 2.67 10.35 4.23
C THR A 35 3.30 9.57 3.08
N ASN A 36 4.58 9.83 2.86
CA ASN A 36 5.44 9.24 1.85
C ASN A 36 6.33 8.13 2.44
N ILE A 37 7.18 7.55 1.58
CA ILE A 37 8.02 6.40 1.94
C ILE A 37 9.08 6.71 3.01
N ASP A 38 9.59 7.95 3.10
CA ASP A 38 10.58 8.31 4.13
C ASP A 38 9.95 8.26 5.53
N GLN A 39 8.69 8.69 5.63
CA GLN A 39 7.91 8.57 6.87
C GLN A 39 7.53 7.11 7.15
N GLY A 40 7.29 6.32 6.10
CA GLY A 40 7.16 4.85 6.21
C GLY A 40 8.40 4.20 6.83
N LEU A 41 9.59 4.56 6.34
CA LEU A 41 10.87 4.10 6.89
C LEU A 41 11.07 4.54 8.34
N TYR A 42 10.73 5.80 8.66
CA TYR A 42 10.85 6.35 10.01
C TYR A 42 10.05 5.54 11.05
N ARG A 43 8.82 5.15 10.73
CA ARG A 43 7.92 4.37 11.61
C ARG A 43 8.46 3.00 12.00
N LEU A 44 9.40 2.45 11.23
CA LEU A 44 9.98 1.15 11.57
C LEU A 44 10.69 1.18 12.93
N THR A 45 11.39 2.28 13.21
CA THR A 45 12.31 2.42 14.35
C THR A 45 11.94 3.55 15.32
N HIS A 46 10.98 4.41 14.97
CA HIS A 46 10.61 5.56 15.78
C HIS A 46 9.11 5.60 16.09
N PRO A 47 8.71 6.10 17.28
CA PRO A 47 7.32 6.31 17.59
C PRO A 47 6.75 7.43 16.72
N THR A 48 5.45 7.35 16.44
CA THR A 48 4.70 8.40 15.73
C THR A 48 3.35 8.62 16.40
N LYS A 49 2.71 9.75 16.11
CA LYS A 49 1.35 10.04 16.54
C LYS A 49 0.49 10.34 15.32
N TYR A 50 -0.67 9.70 15.21
CA TYR A 50 -1.60 9.87 14.10
C TYR A 50 -3.05 9.80 14.60
N LEU A 51 -3.86 10.81 14.27
CA LEU A 51 -5.25 10.94 14.73
C LEU A 51 -5.40 10.74 16.25
N ASP A 52 -4.52 11.39 17.01
CA ASP A 52 -4.43 11.31 18.47
C ASP A 52 -4.13 9.92 19.06
N ILE A 53 -3.67 8.98 18.23
CA ILE A 53 -3.22 7.66 18.64
C ILE A 53 -1.69 7.63 18.58
N ASP A 54 -1.06 7.20 19.67
CA ASP A 54 0.38 6.92 19.71
C ASP A 54 0.67 5.54 19.12
N TYR A 55 1.62 5.49 18.19
CA TYR A 55 2.11 4.28 17.56
C TYR A 55 3.56 4.07 18.00
N PRO A 56 3.89 2.95 18.70
CA PRO A 56 5.28 2.61 18.96
C PRO A 56 6.02 2.32 17.64
N PRO A 57 7.36 2.30 17.64
CA PRO A 57 8.13 1.77 16.53
C PRO A 57 7.60 0.39 16.10
N LEU A 58 7.44 0.16 14.79
CA LEU A 58 6.88 -1.09 14.29
C LEU A 58 7.70 -2.30 14.75
N PHE A 59 9.04 -2.18 14.81
CA PHE A 59 9.91 -3.26 15.27
C PHE A 59 9.76 -3.59 16.77
N HIS A 60 9.20 -2.70 17.60
CA HIS A 60 8.92 -3.03 19.00
C HIS A 60 7.76 -4.02 19.16
N LEU A 61 6.98 -4.24 18.09
CA LEU A 61 5.82 -5.14 18.11
C LEU A 61 6.16 -6.58 17.70
N ASN A 62 7.37 -6.84 17.22
CA ASN A 62 7.80 -8.16 16.71
C ASN A 62 6.78 -8.81 15.73
N PRO A 63 6.41 -8.13 14.62
CA PRO A 63 5.39 -8.64 13.71
C PRO A 63 5.84 -9.91 12.98
N ASP A 64 4.95 -10.90 12.82
CA ASP A 64 5.22 -12.09 12.00
C ASP A 64 5.28 -11.75 10.50
N ILE A 65 4.43 -10.83 10.05
CA ILE A 65 4.33 -10.37 8.67
C ILE A 65 4.20 -8.85 8.65
N ILE A 66 5.03 -8.19 7.85
CA ILE A 66 4.89 -6.77 7.50
C ILE A 66 4.42 -6.65 6.06
N ILE A 67 3.34 -5.89 5.86
CA ILE A 67 2.87 -5.50 4.53
C ILE A 67 3.35 -4.08 4.26
N VAL A 68 4.24 -3.93 3.29
CA VAL A 68 4.79 -2.63 2.88
C VAL A 68 3.95 -2.12 1.71
N GLU A 69 3.21 -1.02 1.88
CA GLU A 69 2.50 -0.40 0.75
C GLU A 69 3.45 0.36 -0.18
N SER A 70 2.98 0.64 -1.39
CA SER A 70 3.77 1.31 -2.43
C SER A 70 4.15 2.77 -2.18
N PHE A 71 3.48 3.48 -1.26
CA PHE A 71 3.61 4.94 -1.07
C PHE A 71 3.40 5.78 -2.35
N ALA A 72 2.80 5.19 -3.40
CA ALA A 72 2.71 5.82 -4.70
C ALA A 72 1.76 7.02 -4.76
N TYR A 73 0.81 7.12 -3.83
CA TYR A 73 -0.19 8.21 -3.82
C TYR A 73 0.30 9.49 -3.10
N ASN A 74 1.40 9.40 -2.34
CA ASN A 74 2.08 10.54 -1.74
C ASN A 74 3.54 10.59 -2.24
N HIS A 75 3.67 10.57 -3.56
CA HIS A 75 4.95 10.61 -4.26
C HIS A 75 5.61 12.01 -4.18
N TRP A 76 6.87 12.11 -4.62
CA TRP A 76 7.53 13.40 -4.84
C TRP A 76 7.15 13.94 -6.23
N GLY A 77 8.13 14.23 -7.10
CA GLY A 77 7.90 14.48 -8.51
C GLY A 77 7.84 13.18 -9.33
N GLY A 78 7.89 13.31 -10.65
CA GLY A 78 7.87 12.17 -11.60
C GLY A 78 9.18 11.99 -12.37
N GLU A 79 10.25 12.66 -11.97
CA GLU A 79 11.54 12.57 -12.65
C GLU A 79 12.24 11.24 -12.33
N LEU A 80 13.19 10.84 -13.17
CA LEU A 80 13.97 9.61 -12.95
C LEU A 80 14.67 9.60 -11.58
N ASN A 81 15.16 10.76 -11.13
CA ASN A 81 15.78 10.88 -9.81
C ASN A 81 14.79 10.60 -8.66
N ASP A 82 13.53 10.99 -8.82
CA ASP A 82 12.49 10.73 -7.83
C ASP A 82 12.12 9.23 -7.77
N LEU A 83 12.05 8.57 -8.93
CA LEU A 83 11.83 7.11 -9.01
C LEU A 83 13.02 6.32 -8.46
N ASN A 84 14.25 6.77 -8.71
CA ASN A 84 15.46 6.19 -8.11
C ASN A 84 15.47 6.37 -6.60
N ARG A 85 15.08 7.56 -6.10
CA ARG A 85 14.93 7.81 -4.67
C ARG A 85 13.89 6.87 -4.04
N HIS A 86 12.77 6.66 -4.73
CA HIS A 86 11.73 5.73 -4.29
C HIS A 86 12.27 4.29 -4.19
N TRP A 87 12.97 3.83 -5.22
CA TRP A 87 13.63 2.51 -5.23
C TRP A 87 14.62 2.36 -4.06
N LEU A 88 15.49 3.35 -3.85
CA LEU A 88 16.46 3.32 -2.75
C LEU A 88 15.80 3.34 -1.37
N ALA A 89 14.66 4.02 -1.21
CA ALA A 89 13.89 3.99 0.02
C ALA A 89 13.25 2.61 0.26
N LEU A 90 12.78 1.93 -0.80
CA LEU A 90 12.31 0.54 -0.70
C LEU A 90 13.42 -0.43 -0.29
N VAL A 91 14.64 -0.27 -0.84
CA VAL A 91 15.83 -1.01 -0.40
C VAL A 91 16.04 -0.83 1.10
N LYS A 92 16.06 0.42 1.58
CA LYS A 92 16.26 0.73 3.00
C LYS A 92 15.18 0.11 3.91
N ILE A 93 13.91 0.12 3.49
CA ILE A 93 12.82 -0.51 4.25
C ILE A 93 13.05 -2.03 4.34
N VAL A 94 13.31 -2.68 3.21
CA VAL A 94 13.52 -4.14 3.18
C VAL A 94 14.74 -4.54 3.99
N ASP A 95 15.85 -3.82 3.84
CA ASP A 95 17.07 -4.07 4.59
C ASP A 95 16.87 -3.83 6.09
N ALA A 96 16.16 -2.78 6.47
CA ALA A 96 15.80 -2.55 7.87
C ALA A 96 14.99 -3.72 8.44
N ILE A 97 13.96 -4.19 7.73
CA ILE A 97 13.16 -5.34 8.20
C ILE A 97 14.05 -6.59 8.35
N LYS A 98 14.86 -6.91 7.34
CA LYS A 98 15.74 -8.09 7.36
C LYS A 98 16.80 -8.03 8.47
N ASN A 99 17.31 -6.84 8.79
CA ASN A 99 18.36 -6.68 9.80
C ASN A 99 17.83 -6.61 11.23
N TYR A 100 16.71 -5.90 11.45
CA TYR A 100 16.16 -5.69 12.79
C TYR A 100 15.10 -6.71 13.19
N SER A 101 14.43 -7.34 12.22
CA SER A 101 13.38 -8.32 12.44
C SER A 101 13.49 -9.50 11.44
N PRO A 102 14.60 -10.27 11.48
CA PRO A 102 14.94 -11.26 10.45
C PRO A 102 13.91 -12.37 10.26
N GLU A 103 13.11 -12.68 11.27
CA GLU A 103 12.06 -13.70 11.20
C GLU A 103 10.79 -13.20 10.51
N THR A 104 10.58 -11.88 10.48
CA THR A 104 9.41 -11.24 9.88
C THR A 104 9.37 -11.47 8.38
N LYS A 105 8.21 -11.93 7.88
CA LYS A 105 7.96 -12.06 6.45
C LYS A 105 7.52 -10.72 5.86
N ILE A 106 7.93 -10.44 4.63
CA ILE A 106 7.61 -9.20 3.92
C ILE A 106 6.63 -9.52 2.81
N VAL A 107 5.55 -8.74 2.72
CA VAL A 107 4.66 -8.69 1.57
C VAL A 107 4.67 -7.27 1.01
N MET A 108 4.91 -7.13 -0.28
CA MET A 108 4.90 -5.86 -1.00
C MET A 108 3.49 -5.63 -1.54
N LEU A 109 2.86 -4.50 -1.23
CA LEU A 109 1.50 -4.16 -1.64
C LEU A 109 1.49 -2.98 -2.64
N ALA A 110 1.16 -3.27 -3.90
CA ALA A 110 0.78 -2.24 -4.86
C ALA A 110 -0.73 -1.98 -4.73
N THR A 111 -1.12 -0.75 -4.40
CA THR A 111 -2.53 -0.37 -4.23
C THR A 111 -3.22 -0.19 -5.57
N ILE A 112 -4.53 0.09 -5.55
CA ILE A 112 -5.33 0.32 -6.76
C ILE A 112 -4.76 1.42 -7.67
N SER A 113 -5.14 1.39 -8.94
CA SER A 113 -4.79 2.37 -9.95
C SER A 113 -5.65 3.64 -9.80
N PRO A 114 -5.07 4.83 -10.00
CA PRO A 114 -5.83 6.07 -10.11
C PRO A 114 -6.49 6.23 -11.49
N ASN A 115 -7.49 7.11 -11.58
CA ASN A 115 -8.17 7.47 -12.83
C ASN A 115 -8.05 8.97 -13.13
N PRO A 116 -7.47 9.37 -14.27
CA PRO A 116 -7.17 10.79 -14.54
C PRO A 116 -8.40 11.64 -14.84
N LYS A 117 -9.54 11.02 -15.18
CA LYS A 117 -10.79 11.74 -15.46
C LYS A 117 -11.42 12.30 -14.18
N ILE A 118 -11.25 11.57 -13.07
CA ILE A 118 -11.92 11.86 -11.78
C ILE A 118 -10.94 12.17 -10.64
N TYR A 119 -9.63 12.01 -10.84
CA TYR A 119 -8.63 12.05 -9.75
C TYR A 119 -8.81 13.22 -8.78
N GLY A 120 -9.12 12.91 -7.52
CA GLY A 120 -9.27 13.90 -6.45
C GLY A 120 -10.53 14.79 -6.55
N ASP A 121 -11.46 14.51 -7.45
CA ASP A 121 -12.74 15.24 -7.50
C ASP A 121 -13.53 15.06 -6.21
N GLY A 122 -14.14 16.15 -5.73
CA GLY A 122 -14.83 16.24 -4.45
C GLY A 122 -13.96 16.79 -3.32
N ILE A 123 -12.64 16.61 -3.38
CA ILE A 123 -11.71 17.07 -2.32
C ILE A 123 -10.59 18.00 -2.81
N LEU A 124 -9.97 17.70 -3.94
CA LEU A 124 -8.88 18.47 -4.54
C LEU A 124 -9.38 19.37 -5.67
N ASN A 125 -10.30 18.86 -6.50
CA ASN A 125 -10.94 19.56 -7.61
C ASN A 125 -9.94 20.24 -8.57
N TRP A 126 -8.89 19.51 -8.96
CA TRP A 126 -7.83 20.02 -9.83
C TRP A 126 -8.28 20.13 -11.30
N PRO A 127 -7.65 21.02 -12.10
CA PRO A 127 -7.88 21.06 -13.54
C PRO A 127 -7.41 19.75 -14.20
N THR A 128 -8.00 19.42 -15.35
CA THR A 128 -7.78 18.16 -16.08
C THR A 128 -6.29 17.84 -16.27
N ASN A 129 -5.49 18.78 -16.76
CA ASN A 129 -4.05 18.58 -16.98
C ASN A 129 -3.33 18.13 -15.70
N ARG A 130 -3.59 18.78 -14.57
CA ARG A 130 -2.96 18.43 -13.29
C ARG A 130 -3.38 17.05 -12.79
N LYS A 131 -4.64 16.64 -13.03
CA LYS A 131 -5.08 15.26 -12.74
C LYS A 131 -4.30 14.25 -13.57
N TRP A 132 -4.17 14.50 -14.88
CA TRP A 132 -3.41 13.64 -15.78
C TRP A 132 -1.95 13.49 -15.33
N ASP A 133 -1.27 14.60 -15.03
CA ASP A 133 0.13 14.60 -14.58
C ASP A 133 0.30 13.81 -13.27
N ALA A 134 -0.59 14.03 -12.29
CA ALA A 134 -0.58 13.31 -11.02
C ALA A 134 -0.82 11.81 -11.20
N VAL A 135 -1.76 11.43 -12.07
CA VAL A 135 -2.05 10.02 -12.37
C VAL A 135 -0.87 9.34 -13.08
N ILE A 136 -0.25 10.00 -14.07
CA ILE A 136 0.93 9.48 -14.75
C ILE A 136 2.05 9.22 -13.74
N THR A 137 2.29 10.19 -12.86
CA THR A 137 3.32 10.07 -11.81
C THR A 137 3.00 8.95 -10.82
N THR A 138 1.77 8.90 -10.29
CA THR A 138 1.32 7.83 -9.39
C THR A 138 1.47 6.45 -10.02
N LYS A 139 1.09 6.29 -11.30
CA LYS A 139 1.27 5.02 -12.03
C LYS A 139 2.74 4.65 -12.20
N ALA A 140 3.62 5.62 -12.44
CA ALA A 140 5.05 5.38 -12.52
C ALA A 140 5.61 4.85 -11.19
N TYR A 141 5.15 5.38 -10.05
CA TYR A 141 5.54 4.89 -8.72
C TYR A 141 5.01 3.49 -8.43
N LEU A 142 3.75 3.20 -8.77
CA LEU A 142 3.16 1.86 -8.64
C LEU A 142 3.96 0.84 -9.47
N GLN A 143 4.29 1.18 -10.72
CA GLN A 143 5.09 0.32 -11.58
C GLN A 143 6.52 0.14 -11.05
N ASN A 144 7.16 1.22 -10.57
CA ASN A 144 8.49 1.15 -9.98
C ASN A 144 8.53 0.23 -8.75
N PHE A 145 7.50 0.31 -7.91
CA PHE A 145 7.34 -0.58 -6.75
C PHE A 145 7.19 -2.05 -7.15
N ILE A 146 6.37 -2.35 -8.16
CA ILE A 146 6.19 -3.71 -8.69
C ILE A 146 7.52 -4.23 -9.25
N ASN A 147 8.23 -3.41 -10.03
CA ASN A 147 9.53 -3.76 -10.58
C ASN A 147 10.55 -4.08 -9.47
N PHE A 148 10.55 -3.28 -8.40
CA PHE A 148 11.40 -3.52 -7.22
C PHE A 148 11.06 -4.85 -6.55
N ALA A 149 9.78 -5.11 -6.25
CA ALA A 149 9.36 -6.34 -5.60
C ALA A 149 9.79 -7.59 -6.40
N ASN A 150 9.64 -7.54 -7.73
CA ASN A 150 10.07 -8.62 -8.62
C ASN A 150 11.59 -8.77 -8.64
N ALA A 151 12.35 -7.68 -8.76
CA ALA A 151 13.81 -7.72 -8.77
C ALA A 151 14.40 -8.21 -7.44
N ALA A 152 13.73 -7.92 -6.32
CA ALA A 152 14.11 -8.36 -4.99
C ALA A 152 13.55 -9.76 -4.62
N TYR A 153 12.80 -10.41 -5.52
CA TYR A 153 12.13 -11.70 -5.31
C TYR A 153 11.22 -11.70 -4.06
N LEU A 154 10.50 -10.60 -3.82
CA LEU A 154 9.60 -10.45 -2.68
C LEU A 154 8.15 -10.82 -3.06
N PRO A 155 7.36 -11.41 -2.14
CA PRO A 155 5.94 -11.63 -2.35
C PRO A 155 5.21 -10.33 -2.69
N LEU A 156 4.51 -10.29 -3.82
CA LEU A 156 3.79 -9.10 -4.31
C LEU A 156 2.27 -9.34 -4.27
N ALA A 157 1.57 -8.51 -3.51
CA ALA A 157 0.13 -8.32 -3.56
C ALA A 157 -0.19 -7.17 -4.52
N ASP A 158 -0.47 -7.50 -5.78
CA ASP A 158 -0.72 -6.52 -6.83
C ASP A 158 -2.22 -6.24 -7.00
N ALA A 159 -2.69 -5.12 -6.44
CA ALA A 159 -4.02 -4.59 -6.69
C ALA A 159 -4.04 -3.51 -7.79
N TYR A 160 -2.87 -3.06 -8.26
CA TYR A 160 -2.76 -2.04 -9.30
C TYR A 160 -3.27 -2.58 -10.63
N ASN A 161 -2.64 -3.64 -11.17
CA ASN A 161 -2.98 -4.15 -12.50
C ASN A 161 -4.44 -4.65 -12.61
N PRO A 162 -4.99 -5.40 -11.64
CA PRO A 162 -6.38 -5.86 -11.70
C PRO A 162 -7.42 -4.75 -11.53
N SER A 163 -7.01 -3.57 -11.05
CA SER A 163 -7.90 -2.43 -10.87
C SER A 163 -8.00 -1.52 -12.10
N LEU A 164 -7.31 -1.86 -13.20
CA LEU A 164 -7.39 -1.12 -14.45
C LEU A 164 -8.68 -1.43 -15.22
N ASN A 165 -9.22 -0.43 -15.91
CA ASN A 165 -10.28 -0.56 -16.89
C ASN A 165 -9.70 -0.80 -18.30
N GLY A 166 -10.58 -0.90 -19.31
CA GLY A 166 -10.19 -1.14 -20.70
C GLY A 166 -9.31 -0.05 -21.33
N ASP A 167 -9.31 1.18 -20.77
CA ASP A 167 -8.48 2.29 -21.22
C ASP A 167 -7.10 2.31 -20.54
N GLY A 168 -6.83 1.36 -19.63
CA GLY A 168 -5.60 1.35 -18.82
C GLY A 168 -5.57 2.43 -17.73
N HIS A 169 -6.72 2.90 -17.27
CA HIS A 169 -6.88 3.76 -16.10
C HIS A 169 -7.55 3.01 -14.95
N GLY A 170 -7.54 3.55 -13.73
CA GLY A 170 -8.28 2.95 -12.62
C GLY A 170 -9.76 2.82 -12.96
N ASP A 171 -10.33 1.64 -12.79
CA ASP A 171 -11.76 1.40 -12.90
C ASP A 171 -12.47 2.14 -11.75
N PRO A 172 -13.40 3.09 -12.04
CA PRO A 172 -14.10 3.84 -11.02
C PRO A 172 -14.78 2.97 -9.97
N LYS A 173 -15.15 1.72 -10.27
CA LYS A 173 -15.74 0.82 -9.27
C LYS A 173 -14.83 0.56 -8.07
N PHE A 174 -13.52 0.66 -8.25
CA PHE A 174 -12.52 0.45 -7.19
C PHE A 174 -12.12 1.75 -6.47
N ILE A 175 -12.62 2.89 -6.91
CA ILE A 175 -12.26 4.22 -6.40
C ILE A 175 -13.46 4.80 -5.65
N ASN A 176 -13.23 5.40 -4.49
CA ASN A 176 -14.27 6.01 -3.67
C ASN A 176 -14.92 7.17 -4.44
N PRO A 177 -16.25 7.15 -4.70
CA PRO A 177 -16.91 8.17 -5.50
C PRO A 177 -16.98 9.54 -4.80
N THR A 178 -16.72 9.60 -3.50
CA THR A 178 -16.78 10.85 -2.71
C THR A 178 -15.52 11.70 -2.90
N ASP A 179 -14.35 11.07 -2.94
CA ASP A 179 -13.06 11.75 -3.00
C ASP A 179 -12.26 11.46 -4.29
N ASN A 180 -12.71 10.47 -5.06
CA ASN A 180 -12.10 10.01 -6.30
C ASN A 180 -10.58 9.79 -6.20
N LEU A 181 -10.12 9.34 -5.02
CA LEU A 181 -8.72 9.14 -4.69
C LEU A 181 -8.49 7.81 -3.97
N HIS A 182 -9.24 7.57 -2.90
CA HIS A 182 -9.08 6.41 -2.04
C HIS A 182 -9.81 5.18 -2.59
N PRO A 183 -9.52 3.96 -2.09
CA PRO A 183 -10.27 2.78 -2.49
C PRO A 183 -11.74 2.85 -2.05
N SER A 184 -12.65 2.46 -2.95
CA SER A 184 -14.04 2.12 -2.62
C SER A 184 -14.10 0.86 -1.77
N SER A 185 -15.29 0.44 -1.32
CA SER A 185 -15.47 -0.84 -0.63
C SER A 185 -14.96 -2.02 -1.48
N GLU A 186 -15.22 -2.01 -2.78
CA GLU A 186 -14.75 -3.00 -3.75
C GLU A 186 -13.23 -2.92 -3.92
N GLY A 187 -12.66 -1.70 -3.93
CA GLY A 187 -11.22 -1.49 -3.98
C GLY A 187 -10.50 -2.02 -2.73
N LYS A 188 -11.07 -1.80 -1.55
CA LYS A 188 -10.58 -2.35 -0.27
C LYS A 188 -10.63 -3.88 -0.27
N LEU A 189 -11.71 -4.45 -0.79
CA LEU A 189 -11.85 -5.90 -0.93
C LEU A 189 -10.82 -6.47 -1.90
N LEU A 190 -10.60 -5.83 -3.06
CA LEU A 190 -9.58 -6.24 -4.03
C LEU A 190 -8.17 -6.24 -3.40
N ILE A 191 -7.78 -5.13 -2.76
CA ILE A 191 -6.51 -5.02 -2.04
C ILE A 191 -6.34 -6.16 -1.05
N THR A 192 -7.36 -6.40 -0.25
CA THR A 192 -7.35 -7.43 0.78
C THR A 192 -7.24 -8.83 0.19
N GLN A 193 -7.99 -9.12 -0.87
CA GLN A 193 -7.93 -10.42 -1.55
C GLN A 193 -6.51 -10.67 -2.07
N LYS A 194 -5.86 -9.66 -2.66
CA LYS A 194 -4.49 -9.79 -3.13
C LYS A 194 -3.49 -10.05 -2.01
N ILE A 195 -3.66 -9.40 -0.85
CA ILE A 195 -2.85 -9.70 0.34
C ILE A 195 -3.01 -11.18 0.74
N VAL A 196 -4.25 -11.66 0.88
CA VAL A 196 -4.53 -13.03 1.33
C VAL A 196 -4.06 -14.06 0.31
N ASP A 197 -4.28 -13.82 -0.98
CA ASP A 197 -3.80 -14.68 -2.06
C ASP A 197 -2.27 -14.80 -2.02
N THR A 198 -1.55 -13.68 -1.88
CA THR A 198 -0.09 -13.67 -1.78
C THR A 198 0.39 -14.41 -0.53
N ILE A 199 -0.23 -14.19 0.62
CA ILE A 199 0.08 -14.92 1.86
C ILE A 199 -0.07 -16.44 1.66
N LYS A 200 -1.14 -16.87 0.99
CA LYS A 200 -1.40 -18.28 0.67
C LYS A 200 -0.38 -18.85 -0.30
N SER A 201 -0.16 -18.18 -1.44
CA SER A 201 0.75 -18.65 -2.49
C SER A 201 2.19 -18.81 -1.99
N PHE A 202 2.61 -18.00 -1.03
CA PHE A 202 3.94 -18.08 -0.43
C PHE A 202 3.98 -18.85 0.89
N ASN A 203 2.86 -19.45 1.33
CA ASN A 203 2.74 -20.19 2.59
C ASN A 203 3.29 -19.41 3.81
N LEU A 204 2.96 -18.12 3.90
CA LEU A 204 3.53 -17.23 4.94
C LEU A 204 2.91 -17.46 6.33
N ILE A 205 1.73 -18.08 6.39
CA ILE A 205 1.09 -18.52 7.63
C ILE A 205 1.17 -20.04 7.67
N LYS A 206 1.77 -20.57 8.74
CA LYS A 206 1.74 -22.00 9.10
C LYS A 206 0.50 -22.30 9.93
#